data_AF-T1APF1-F1
#
_entry.id   AF-T1APF1-F1
#
_cell.length_a   1.000
_cell.length_b   1.000
_cell.length_c   1.000
_cell.angle_alpha   90.00
_cell.angle_beta   90.00
_cell.angle_gamma   90.00
#
_symmetry.space_group_name_H-M   'P 1'
#
loop_
_entity.id
_entity.type
_entity.pdbx_description
1 polymer ?
#
loop_
_entity_poly.entity_id
_entity_poly.type
_entity_poly.pdbx_seq_one_letter_code
_entity_poly.pdbx_strand_id
1 'polypeptide(L)'
;MIAASSTRPQPRWQTLWRESITDAQELLGLLDLAHLAGSLPAADAGFSLRVPRGFVARMRRGDPHDPLLLQILPQLAECDRRSTAQLDAVGDGAARAARGVIHKYHGRALLIASGACAVNCRYCFRRHFPLCRGNRRRATLARRRGLAARASGH
;
A
#
# COMPACT_ATOMS: atom_id res chain seq x y z
N MET A 1 -33.61 -11.27 29.02
CA MET A 1 -33.74 -10.65 27.68
C MET A 1 -32.38 -10.13 27.27
N ILE A 2 -31.74 -10.72 26.25
CA ILE A 2 -30.51 -10.18 25.67
C ILE A 2 -30.95 -9.10 24.69
N ALA A 3 -30.64 -7.83 24.99
CA ALA A 3 -30.92 -6.72 24.08
C ALA A 3 -30.07 -6.92 22.82
N ALA A 4 -30.71 -7.01 21.66
CA ALA A 4 -30.01 -7.06 20.39
C ALA A 4 -29.23 -5.75 20.20
N SER A 5 -27.90 -5.83 20.10
CA SER A 5 -27.09 -4.68 19.71
C SER A 5 -27.55 -4.17 18.34
N SER A 6 -27.95 -2.91 18.29
CA SER A 6 -28.24 -2.20 17.04
C SER A 6 -26.95 -2.08 16.21
N THR A 7 -26.71 -3.04 15.32
CA THR A 7 -25.56 -3.02 14.41
C THR A 7 -25.76 -1.95 13.34
N ARG A 8 -25.07 -0.81 13.47
CA ARG A 8 -25.04 0.19 12.40
C ARG A 8 -24.41 -0.45 11.14
N PRO A 9 -24.98 -0.22 9.94
CA PRO A 9 -24.38 -0.74 8.72
C PRO A 9 -22.98 -0.14 8.54
N GLN A 10 -21.97 -1.02 8.53
CA GLN A 10 -20.60 -0.59 8.30
C GLN A 10 -20.36 -0.33 6.80
N PRO A 11 -19.59 0.72 6.46
CA PRO A 11 -19.21 0.96 5.08
C PRO A 11 -18.40 -0.23 4.55
N ARG A 12 -18.63 -0.59 3.28
CA ARG A 12 -17.88 -1.64 2.60
C ARG A 12 -16.38 -1.33 2.62
N TRP A 13 -15.54 -2.32 2.93
CA TRP A 13 -14.09 -2.13 3.02
C TRP A 13 -13.47 -1.62 1.71
N GLN A 14 -14.05 -1.96 0.55
CA GLN A 14 -13.60 -1.46 -0.75
C GLN A 14 -13.78 0.06 -0.87
N THR A 15 -14.79 0.61 -0.21
CA THR A 15 -15.01 2.06 -0.14
C THR A 15 -13.97 2.69 0.78
N LEU A 16 -13.76 2.15 1.98
CA LEU A 16 -12.72 2.60 2.92
C LEU A 16 -11.32 2.60 2.29
N TRP A 17 -11.02 1.60 1.45
CA TRP A 17 -9.74 1.50 0.74
C TRP A 17 -9.61 2.52 -0.40
N ARG A 18 -10.70 2.81 -1.12
CA ARG A 18 -10.71 3.84 -2.18
C ARG A 18 -10.57 5.25 -1.61
N GLU A 19 -11.18 5.50 -0.45
CA GLU A 19 -11.20 6.78 0.26
C GLU A 19 -10.03 6.94 1.26
N SER A 20 -9.02 6.06 1.14
CA SER A 20 -7.81 6.15 1.95
C SER A 20 -7.08 7.45 1.66
N ILE A 21 -6.52 8.05 2.71
CA ILE A 21 -5.64 9.21 2.62
C ILE A 21 -4.36 8.77 1.93
N THR A 22 -3.98 9.50 0.89
CA THR A 22 -2.76 9.26 0.09
C THR A 22 -1.82 10.44 0.05
N ASP A 23 -2.18 11.54 0.72
CA ASP A 23 -1.35 12.74 0.84
C ASP A 23 -0.89 12.91 2.29
N ALA A 24 0.41 13.05 2.48
CA ALA A 24 1.00 13.19 3.81
C ALA A 24 0.66 14.54 4.47
N GLN A 25 0.46 15.59 3.68
CA GLN A 25 0.04 16.90 4.20
C GLN A 25 -1.40 16.85 4.71
N GLU A 26 -2.33 16.24 3.97
CA GLU A 26 -3.71 15.97 4.43
C GLU A 26 -3.71 15.20 5.75
N LEU A 27 -2.91 14.13 5.86
CA LEU A 27 -2.78 13.34 7.09
C LEU A 27 -2.32 14.20 8.27
N LEU A 28 -1.26 15.00 8.10
CA LEU A 28 -0.73 15.86 9.16
C LEU A 28 -1.75 16.92 9.58
N GLY A 29 -2.47 17.51 8.62
CA GLY A 29 -3.57 18.45 8.91
C GLY A 29 -4.69 17.80 9.73
N LEU A 30 -5.08 16.57 9.39
CA LEU A 30 -6.09 15.82 10.15
C LEU A 30 -5.67 15.48 11.59
N LEU A 31 -4.37 15.49 11.89
CA LEU A 31 -3.82 15.16 13.20
C LEU A 31 -3.34 16.39 13.98
N ASP A 32 -3.61 17.61 13.51
CA ASP A 32 -3.14 18.85 14.14
C ASP A 32 -1.60 18.96 14.16
N LEU A 33 -0.94 18.40 13.14
CA LEU A 33 0.51 18.30 12.97
C LEU A 33 1.02 19.00 11.69
N ALA A 34 0.23 19.90 11.10
CA ALA A 34 0.57 20.59 9.85
C ALA A 34 1.91 21.35 9.90
N HIS A 35 2.38 21.75 11.09
CA HIS A 35 3.69 22.39 11.27
C HIS A 35 4.88 21.47 10.89
N LEU A 36 4.68 20.15 10.82
CA LEU A 36 5.69 19.18 10.40
C LEU A 36 5.77 18.99 8.88
N ALA A 37 4.92 19.66 8.11
CA ALA A 37 4.86 19.62 6.66
C ALA A 37 6.23 19.76 5.98
N GLY A 38 7.09 20.65 6.50
CA GLY A 38 8.42 20.92 5.96
C GLY A 38 9.45 19.82 6.21
N SER A 39 9.15 18.86 7.10
CA SER A 39 10.02 17.72 7.41
C SER A 39 9.69 16.46 6.57
N LEU A 40 8.71 16.55 5.67
CA LEU A 40 8.34 15.43 4.81
C LEU A 40 9.34 15.25 3.66
N PRO A 41 9.72 13.99 3.33
CA PRO A 41 10.57 13.73 2.18
C PRO A 41 9.81 14.01 0.88
N ALA A 42 10.56 14.39 -0.16
CA ALA A 42 10.00 14.48 -1.50
C ALA A 42 9.44 13.11 -1.97
N ALA A 43 8.29 13.15 -2.65
CA ALA A 43 7.64 11.98 -3.24
C ALA A 43 7.49 10.77 -2.29
N ASP A 44 7.21 11.02 -0.99
CA ASP A 44 7.05 9.99 0.04
C ASP A 44 8.21 8.99 0.12
N ALA A 45 9.45 9.45 -0.11
CA ALA A 45 10.64 8.62 -0.19
C ALA A 45 10.50 7.43 -1.18
N GLY A 46 9.77 7.65 -2.28
CA GLY A 46 9.55 6.65 -3.34
C GLY A 46 8.56 5.55 -2.98
N PHE A 47 7.87 5.62 -1.84
CA PHE A 47 6.83 4.66 -1.46
C PHE A 47 5.61 5.37 -0.89
N SER A 48 4.64 5.63 -1.76
CA SER A 48 3.48 6.49 -1.50
C SER A 48 2.77 6.20 -0.18
N LEU A 49 2.29 7.23 0.49
CA LEU A 49 1.37 7.08 1.61
C LEU A 49 0.06 6.43 1.14
N ARG A 50 -0.48 5.53 1.97
CA ARG A 50 -1.86 5.06 1.87
C ARG A 50 -2.30 4.61 3.25
N VAL A 51 -3.39 5.20 3.75
CA VAL A 51 -3.95 4.82 5.05
C VAL A 51 -5.46 5.08 5.10
N PRO A 52 -6.31 4.11 5.48
CA PRO A 52 -7.75 4.34 5.63
C PRO A 52 -8.04 5.31 6.78
N ARG A 53 -9.08 6.13 6.64
CA ARG A 53 -9.52 7.09 7.68
C ARG A 53 -9.79 6.44 9.03
N GLY A 54 -10.34 5.21 9.04
CA GLY A 54 -10.56 4.46 10.29
C GLY A 54 -9.27 4.06 11.02
N PHE A 55 -8.14 3.93 10.32
CA PHE A 55 -6.84 3.71 10.95
C PHE A 55 -6.33 5.02 11.57
N VAL A 56 -6.47 6.14 10.85
CA VAL A 56 -6.10 7.49 11.35
C VAL A 56 -6.92 7.89 12.57
N ALA A 57 -8.20 7.52 12.64
CA ALA A 57 -9.07 7.81 13.78
C ALA A 57 -8.60 7.18 15.11
N ARG A 58 -7.64 6.24 15.07
CA ARG A 58 -7.03 5.61 16.26
C ARG A 58 -5.78 6.33 16.75
N MET A 59 -5.26 7.29 15.99
CA MET A 59 -4.06 8.07 16.34
C MET A 59 -4.41 9.16 17.33
N ARG A 60 -3.45 9.50 18.18
CA ARG A 60 -3.52 10.67 19.07
C ARG A 60 -3.24 11.94 18.26
N ARG A 61 -4.21 12.87 18.27
CA ARG A 61 -4.05 14.20 17.67
C ARG A 61 -3.01 15.01 18.45
N GLY A 62 -2.21 15.80 17.74
CA GLY A 62 -1.15 16.63 18.30
C GLY A 62 0.08 15.85 18.79
N ASP A 63 0.11 14.52 18.66
CA ASP A 63 1.23 13.69 19.10
C ASP A 63 2.07 13.22 17.89
N PRO A 64 3.24 13.84 17.62
CA PRO A 64 4.10 13.42 16.53
C PRO A 64 4.80 12.08 16.79
N HIS A 65 4.73 11.55 18.02
CA HIS A 65 5.30 10.27 18.42
C HIS A 65 4.25 9.16 18.52
N ASP A 66 3.04 9.40 18.03
CA ASP A 66 2.00 8.37 18.00
C ASP A 66 2.51 7.11 17.25
N PRO A 67 2.46 5.92 17.87
CA PRO A 67 3.06 4.73 17.30
C PRO A 67 2.36 4.24 16.02
N LEU A 68 1.11 4.62 15.76
CA LEU A 68 0.43 4.33 14.49
C LEU A 68 0.86 5.30 13.40
N LEU A 69 1.10 6.58 13.75
CA LEU A 69 1.63 7.57 12.82
C LEU A 69 3.04 7.20 12.35
N LEU A 70 3.94 6.84 13.27
CA LEU A 70 5.32 6.43 12.97
C LEU A 70 5.39 5.22 12.01
N GLN A 71 4.35 4.40 11.97
CA GLN A 71 4.29 3.25 11.07
C GLN A 71 3.99 3.61 9.62
N ILE A 72 3.45 4.80 9.34
CA ILE A 72 2.88 5.14 8.02
C ILE A 72 3.37 6.48 7.46
N LEU A 73 3.80 7.42 8.31
CA LEU A 73 4.26 8.74 7.88
C LEU A 73 5.63 8.61 7.17
N PRO A 74 5.77 9.10 5.93
CA PRO A 74 7.08 9.14 5.27
C PRO A 74 8.08 9.99 6.03
N GLN A 75 9.31 9.49 6.19
CA GLN A 75 10.38 10.17 6.92
C GLN A 75 11.60 10.43 6.03
N LEU A 76 12.30 11.56 6.25
CA LEU A 76 13.54 11.87 5.55
C LEU A 76 14.61 10.78 5.71
N ALA A 77 14.66 10.12 6.87
CA ALA A 77 15.57 8.99 7.14
C ALA A 77 15.38 7.80 6.17
N GLU A 78 14.24 7.69 5.47
CA GLU A 78 14.06 6.66 4.43
C GLU A 78 14.85 6.95 3.15
N CYS A 79 15.22 8.21 2.92
CA CYS A 79 16.06 8.63 1.78
C CYS A 79 17.54 8.29 2.00
N ASP A 80 17.95 8.01 3.25
CA ASP A 80 19.32 7.67 3.59
C ASP A 80 19.67 6.27 3.06
N ARG A 81 20.29 6.24 1.87
CA ARG A 81 20.90 5.02 1.33
C ARG A 81 22.13 4.66 2.15
N ARG A 82 21.93 3.88 3.23
CA ARG A 82 23.04 3.23 3.94
C ARG A 82 23.71 2.21 3.02
N SER A 83 25.03 2.12 3.08
CA SER A 83 25.84 1.19 2.27
C SER A 83 25.47 -0.29 2.45
N THR A 84 24.83 -0.64 3.56
CA THR A 84 24.39 -2.00 3.91
C THR A 84 22.89 -2.26 3.65
N ALA A 85 22.15 -1.30 3.11
CA ALA A 85 20.72 -1.44 2.87
C ALA A 85 20.43 -2.40 1.71
N GLN A 86 20.07 -3.64 2.02
CA GLN A 86 19.64 -4.63 1.03
C GLN A 86 18.20 -4.37 0.59
N LEU A 87 17.97 -4.15 -0.72
CA LEU A 87 16.65 -3.86 -1.28
C LEU A 87 15.65 -5.01 -1.11
N ASP A 88 16.14 -6.25 -1.13
CA ASP A 88 15.37 -7.47 -0.89
C ASP A 88 15.80 -8.12 0.43
N ALA A 89 15.30 -7.59 1.54
CA ALA A 89 15.74 -7.98 2.89
C ALA A 89 15.53 -9.48 3.20
N VAL A 90 14.63 -10.16 2.50
CA VAL A 90 14.25 -11.56 2.78
C VAL A 90 14.63 -12.54 1.68
N GLY A 91 15.19 -12.07 0.56
CA GLY A 91 15.56 -12.90 -0.58
C GLY A 91 14.35 -13.43 -1.36
N ASP A 92 13.20 -12.74 -1.28
CA ASP A 92 11.96 -13.16 -1.97
C ASP A 92 12.12 -13.09 -3.49
N GLY A 93 12.95 -12.17 -4.00
CA GLY A 93 13.25 -12.01 -5.41
C GLY A 93 14.02 -13.19 -5.98
N ALA A 94 15.06 -13.63 -5.28
CA ALA A 94 15.88 -14.79 -5.67
C ALA A 94 15.11 -16.11 -5.58
N ALA A 95 14.20 -16.23 -4.60
CA ALA A 95 13.39 -17.42 -4.38
C ALA A 95 12.12 -17.50 -5.27
N ARG A 96 11.97 -16.60 -6.26
CA ARG A 96 10.79 -16.57 -7.14
C ARG A 96 10.82 -17.73 -8.12
N ALA A 97 9.91 -18.69 -7.95
CA ALA A 97 9.78 -19.86 -8.82
C ALA A 97 8.90 -19.61 -10.05
N ALA A 98 7.88 -18.75 -9.92
CA ALA A 98 6.98 -18.36 -11.00
C ALA A 98 6.35 -16.99 -10.72
N ARG A 99 5.48 -16.51 -11.61
CA ARG A 99 4.77 -15.24 -11.42
C ARG A 99 3.90 -15.30 -10.15
N GLY A 100 4.31 -14.54 -9.13
CA GLY A 100 3.61 -14.49 -7.85
C GLY A 100 3.85 -15.71 -6.96
N VAL A 101 4.75 -16.63 -7.31
CA VAL A 101 5.08 -17.81 -6.50
C VAL A 101 6.52 -17.71 -6.00
N ILE A 102 6.69 -17.80 -4.69
CA ILE A 102 7.98 -17.80 -4.00
C ILE A 102 8.17 -19.16 -3.33
N HIS A 103 9.27 -19.85 -3.63
CA HIS A 103 9.60 -21.16 -3.07
C HIS A 103 11.01 -21.11 -2.44
N LYS A 104 11.09 -20.50 -1.26
CA LYS A 104 12.35 -20.33 -0.52
C LYS A 104 12.72 -21.56 0.30
N TYR A 105 11.72 -22.32 0.75
CA TYR A 105 11.90 -23.38 1.73
C TYR A 105 11.31 -24.67 1.24
N HIS A 106 11.98 -25.78 1.54
CA HIS A 106 11.49 -27.11 1.22
C HIS A 106 10.10 -27.35 1.82
N GLY A 107 9.21 -27.96 1.03
CA GLY A 107 7.87 -28.36 1.44
C GLY A 107 6.84 -27.22 1.57
N ARG A 108 7.17 -25.98 1.21
CA ARG A 108 6.21 -24.86 1.23
C ARG A 108 6.48 -23.80 0.18
N ALA A 109 5.43 -23.35 -0.49
CA ALA A 109 5.47 -22.20 -1.39
C ALA A 109 4.53 -21.10 -0.91
N LEU A 110 4.88 -19.85 -1.19
CA LEU A 110 4.05 -18.68 -0.96
C LEU A 110 3.47 -18.18 -2.28
N LEU A 111 2.14 -18.03 -2.33
CA LEU A 111 1.43 -17.40 -3.44
C LEU A 111 1.03 -15.96 -3.09
N ILE A 112 1.55 -14.99 -3.84
CA ILE A 112 1.14 -13.59 -3.78
C ILE A 112 -0.13 -13.42 -4.63
N ALA A 113 -1.28 -13.51 -3.98
CA ALA A 113 -2.59 -13.36 -4.63
C ALA A 113 -2.86 -11.92 -5.11
N SER A 114 -2.33 -10.92 -4.40
CA SER A 114 -2.52 -9.50 -4.69
C SER A 114 -1.31 -8.68 -4.25
N GLY A 115 -0.99 -7.63 -5.03
CA GLY A 115 -0.06 -6.58 -4.61
C GLY A 115 -0.72 -5.39 -3.92
N ALA A 116 -2.05 -5.41 -3.75
CA ALA A 116 -2.76 -4.34 -3.09
C ALA A 116 -2.61 -4.45 -1.57
N CYS A 117 -2.20 -3.36 -0.92
CA CYS A 117 -2.21 -3.21 0.53
C CYS A 117 -3.20 -2.11 0.93
N ALA A 118 -3.87 -2.29 2.08
CA ALA A 118 -4.74 -1.28 2.64
C ALA A 118 -3.96 -0.12 3.26
N VAL A 119 -2.79 -0.44 3.84
CA VAL A 119 -1.87 0.50 4.47
C VAL A 119 -0.47 0.29 3.91
N ASN A 120 0.22 1.37 3.56
CA ASN A 120 1.61 1.32 3.10
C ASN A 120 2.57 1.59 4.27
N CYS A 121 2.82 0.56 5.09
CA CYS A 121 3.70 0.66 6.26
C CYS A 121 5.15 0.99 5.89
N ARG A 122 5.81 1.87 6.65
CA ARG A 122 7.20 2.31 6.42
C ARG A 122 8.23 1.20 6.55
N TYR A 123 7.91 0.20 7.37
CA TYR A 123 8.72 -1.01 7.57
C TYR A 123 8.34 -2.17 6.62
N CYS A 124 7.62 -1.90 5.53
CA CYS A 124 7.23 -2.94 4.57
C CYS A 124 8.45 -3.50 3.83
N PHE A 125 8.87 -4.73 4.18
CA PHE A 125 9.97 -5.43 3.51
C PHE A 125 9.71 -5.74 2.03
N ARG A 126 8.46 -5.63 1.56
CA ARG A 126 8.06 -5.81 0.16
C ARG A 126 7.82 -4.51 -0.61
N ARG A 127 8.21 -3.35 -0.06
CA ARG A 127 8.03 -2.05 -0.76
C ARG A 127 8.72 -2.00 -2.13
N HIS A 128 9.83 -2.73 -2.31
CA HIS A 128 10.57 -2.83 -3.57
C HIS A 128 10.30 -4.13 -4.33
N PHE A 129 9.44 -5.01 -3.81
CA PHE A 129 9.14 -6.27 -4.48
C PHE A 129 8.35 -5.96 -5.77
N PRO A 130 8.70 -6.58 -6.92
CA PRO A 130 7.98 -6.41 -8.16
C PRO A 130 6.64 -7.14 -8.08
N LEU A 131 5.71 -6.54 -7.35
CA LEU A 131 4.38 -7.07 -7.16
C LEU A 131 3.75 -7.24 -8.53
N CYS A 132 3.12 -8.40 -8.73
CA CYS A 132 2.35 -8.64 -9.93
C CYS A 132 1.32 -7.52 -10.04
N ARG A 133 1.50 -6.61 -11.01
CA ARG A 133 0.52 -5.55 -11.31
C ARG A 133 -0.83 -6.21 -11.54
N GLY A 134 -1.65 -6.24 -10.49
CA GLY A 134 -3.03 -6.67 -10.50
C GLY A 134 -3.87 -5.60 -11.17
N ASN A 135 -3.73 -5.45 -12.48
CA ASN A 135 -4.69 -4.68 -13.28
C ASN A 135 -5.15 -5.53 -14.46
N ARG A 136 -6.11 -6.43 -14.21
CA ARG A 136 -6.85 -7.14 -15.27
C ARG A 136 -7.72 -6.21 -16.13
N ARG A 137 -7.86 -4.90 -15.82
CA ARG A 137 -8.71 -3.98 -16.60
C ARG A 137 -8.03 -3.38 -17.83
N ARG A 138 -6.68 -3.28 -17.87
CA ARG A 138 -5.98 -2.77 -19.07
C ARG A 138 -5.73 -3.84 -20.15
N ALA A 139 -5.61 -5.12 -19.78
CA ALA A 139 -5.39 -6.20 -20.75
C ALA A 139 -6.63 -6.47 -21.63
N THR A 140 -7.84 -6.32 -21.09
CA THR A 140 -9.09 -6.58 -21.83
C THR A 140 -9.41 -5.47 -22.83
N LEU A 141 -9.07 -4.21 -22.54
CA LEU A 141 -9.31 -3.09 -23.46
C LEU A 141 -8.36 -3.12 -24.67
N ALA A 142 -7.11 -3.55 -24.48
CA ALA A 142 -6.15 -3.73 -25.58
C ALA A 142 -6.55 -4.90 -26.50
N ARG A 143 -7.08 -6.01 -25.96
CA ARG A 143 -7.60 -7.13 -26.77
C ARG A 143 -8.86 -6.77 -27.56
N ARG A 144 -9.77 -5.96 -27.01
CA ARG A 144 -10.98 -5.51 -27.73
C ARG A 144 -10.66 -4.57 -28.90
N ARG A 145 -9.65 -3.70 -28.78
CA ARG A 145 -9.22 -2.82 -29.88
C ARG A 145 -8.46 -3.57 -30.98
N GLY A 146 -7.70 -4.63 -30.65
CA GLY A 146 -7.01 -5.45 -31.64
C GLY A 146 -7.92 -6.38 -32.46
N LEU A 147 -9.05 -6.84 -31.90
CA LEU A 147 -10.05 -7.62 -32.64
C LEU A 147 -10.97 -6.75 -33.50
N ALA A 148 -11.32 -5.54 -33.05
CA ALA A 148 -12.11 -4.60 -33.86
C ALA A 148 -11.36 -4.10 -35.10
N ALA A 149 -10.05 -3.85 -35.00
CA ALA A 149 -9.23 -3.41 -36.14
C ALA A 149 -9.01 -4.50 -37.22
N ARG A 150 -9.24 -5.79 -36.90
CA ARG A 150 -9.16 -6.89 -37.87
C ARG A 150 -10.51 -7.23 -38.52
N ALA A 151 -11.62 -6.67 -38.03
CA ALA A 151 -12.97 -6.92 -38.55
C ALA A 151 -13.46 -5.82 -39.52
N SER A 152 -12.66 -4.77 -39.75
CA SER A 152 -13.00 -3.65 -40.65
C SER A 152 -12.09 -3.57 -41.88
N GLY A 153 -11.35 -4.64 -42.16
CA GLY A 153 -10.47 -4.76 -43.32
C GLY A 153 -10.87 -5.94 -44.19
N HIS A 154 -12.07 -5.90 -44.75
CA HIS A 154 -12.50 -6.56 -45.99
C HIS A 154 -13.61 -5.71 -46.59
#